data_AF-A0A0R2D070-F1
#
_entry.id   AF-A0A0R2D070-F1
#
_cell.length_a   1.000
_cell.length_b   1.000
_cell.length_c   1.000
_cell.angle_alpha   90.00
_cell.angle_beta   90.00
_cell.angle_gamma   90.00
#
_symmetry.space_group_name_H-M   'P 1'
#
loop_
_entity.id
_entity.type
_entity.pdbx_description
1 polymer ?
#
loop_
_entity_poly.entity_id
_entity_poly.type
_entity_poly.pdbx_seq_one_letter_code
_entity_poly.pdbx_strand_id
1 'polypeptide(L)'
;MFIKNRIRLMKQFASSPREFRGLKRYWKSLLVPSEQLDFEHFHKWTNFPYWIAATDVVHNLLSLDSELKQIYEVLNHVRTAIQHKGWNNYNTACWKAEGFSEEMNSTIEML
;
A
#
# COMPACT_ATOMS: atom_id res chain seq x y z
N MET A 1 8.37 1.67 8.89
CA MET A 1 7.47 2.56 8.12
C MET A 1 6.04 2.02 8.02
N PHE A 2 5.76 0.97 7.22
CA PHE A 2 4.38 0.53 6.93
C PHE A 2 3.54 0.10 8.15
N ILE A 3 4.14 -0.57 9.14
CA ILE A 3 3.43 -1.01 10.37
C ILE A 3 3.07 0.18 11.27
N LYS A 4 3.97 1.15 11.43
CA LYS A 4 3.70 2.37 12.21
C LYS A 4 2.59 3.19 11.54
N ASN A 5 2.66 3.32 10.22
CA ASN A 5 1.64 4.02 9.44
C ASN A 5 0.27 3.32 9.51
N ARG A 6 0.23 1.98 9.51
CA ARG A 6 -0.99 1.21 9.80
C ARG A 6 -1.65 1.65 11.10
N ILE A 7 -0.88 1.68 12.19
CA ILE A 7 -1.41 1.98 13.53
C ILE A 7 -1.94 3.41 13.57
N ARG A 8 -1.22 4.36 12.96
CA ARG A 8 -1.66 5.75 12.82
C ARG A 8 -2.99 5.85 12.07
N LEU A 9 -3.09 5.23 10.90
CA LEU A 9 -4.31 5.23 10.09
C LEU A 9 -5.48 4.55 10.79
N MET A 10 -5.23 3.42 11.47
CA MET A 10 -6.25 2.76 12.28
C MET A 10 -6.79 3.65 13.40
N LYS A 11 -5.95 4.49 14.01
CA LYS A 11 -6.40 5.49 15.00
C LYS A 11 -7.19 6.62 14.35
N GLN A 12 -6.73 7.11 13.20
CA GLN A 12 -7.40 8.18 12.44
C GLN A 12 -8.82 7.77 12.02
N PHE A 13 -8.99 6.54 11.53
CA PHE A 13 -10.30 6.01 11.13
C PHE A 13 -11.08 5.35 12.27
N ALA A 14 -10.68 5.49 13.54
CA ALA A 14 -11.37 4.84 14.66
C ALA A 14 -12.86 5.23 14.76
N SER A 15 -13.21 6.46 14.39
CA SER A 15 -14.59 6.96 14.34
C SER A 15 -15.35 6.59 13.06
N SER A 16 -14.69 5.91 12.11
CA SER A 16 -15.21 5.55 10.79
C SER A 16 -15.25 4.01 10.66
N PRO A 17 -16.35 3.35 11.09
CA PRO A 17 -16.36 1.91 11.30
C PRO A 17 -16.08 1.11 10.02
N ARG A 18 -16.50 1.62 8.85
CA ARG A 18 -16.34 0.92 7.58
C ARG A 18 -14.89 0.94 7.11
N GLU A 19 -14.27 2.10 7.12
CA GLU A 19 -12.89 2.36 6.73
C GLU A 19 -11.93 1.63 7.68
N PHE A 20 -12.18 1.73 8.99
CA PHE A 20 -11.43 0.97 10.00
C PHE A 20 -11.50 -0.54 9.80
N ARG A 21 -12.71 -1.08 9.58
CA ARG A 21 -12.90 -2.52 9.32
C ARG A 21 -12.23 -2.96 8.03
N GLY A 22 -12.32 -2.14 6.98
CA GLY A 22 -11.65 -2.38 5.70
C GLY A 22 -10.13 -2.47 5.86
N LEU A 23 -9.53 -1.43 6.44
CA LEU A 23 -8.08 -1.38 6.72
C LEU A 23 -7.65 -2.55 7.60
N LYS A 24 -8.36 -2.83 8.70
CA LYS A 24 -8.02 -3.93 9.61
C LYS A 24 -8.09 -5.29 8.92
N ARG A 25 -9.14 -5.54 8.11
CA ARG A 25 -9.40 -6.85 7.50
C ARG A 25 -8.49 -7.13 6.32
N TYR A 26 -8.24 -6.14 5.47
CA TYR A 26 -7.54 -6.33 4.19
C TYR A 26 -6.11 -5.80 4.19
N TRP A 27 -5.56 -5.46 5.36
CA TRP A 27 -4.18 -4.99 5.48
C TRP A 27 -3.16 -5.92 4.81
N LYS A 28 -3.35 -7.23 4.88
CA LYS A 28 -2.43 -8.20 4.26
C LYS A 28 -2.38 -8.05 2.74
N SER A 29 -3.47 -7.64 2.08
CA SER A 29 -3.51 -7.39 0.64
C SER A 29 -2.58 -6.24 0.23
N LEU A 30 -2.36 -5.26 1.11
CA LEU A 30 -1.41 -4.17 0.87
C LEU A 30 0.07 -4.62 0.93
N LEU A 31 0.35 -5.81 1.44
CA LEU A 31 1.70 -6.38 1.50
C LEU A 31 2.03 -7.28 0.30
N VAL A 32 0.99 -7.67 -0.45
CA VAL A 32 1.13 -8.48 -1.67
C VAL A 32 1.74 -7.60 -2.77
N PRO A 33 2.73 -8.10 -3.54
CA PRO A 33 3.25 -7.35 -4.68
C PRO A 33 2.12 -6.99 -5.64
N SER A 34 2.13 -5.78 -6.19
CA SER A 34 1.06 -5.32 -7.09
C SER A 34 0.85 -6.25 -8.29
N GLU A 35 1.93 -6.87 -8.78
CA GLU A 35 1.93 -7.83 -9.90
C GLU A 35 1.28 -9.19 -9.54
N GLN A 36 1.14 -9.49 -8.26
CA GLN A 36 0.54 -10.73 -7.75
C GLN A 36 -0.89 -10.54 -7.23
N LEU A 37 -1.41 -9.31 -7.30
CA LEU A 37 -2.80 -9.06 -6.94
C LEU A 37 -3.73 -9.58 -8.04
N ASP A 38 -4.69 -10.39 -7.64
CA ASP A 38 -5.70 -10.92 -8.54
C ASP A 38 -6.61 -9.79 -9.06
N PHE A 39 -6.59 -9.61 -10.39
CA PHE A 39 -7.44 -8.68 -11.12
C PHE A 39 -8.51 -9.38 -11.98
N GLU A 40 -8.44 -10.72 -12.09
CA GLU A 40 -9.30 -11.51 -12.97
C GLU A 40 -10.49 -12.09 -12.22
N HIS A 41 -10.29 -12.53 -10.97
CA HIS A 41 -11.33 -13.18 -10.19
C HIS A 41 -12.02 -12.20 -9.25
N PHE A 42 -13.33 -12.10 -9.43
CA PHE A 42 -14.21 -11.29 -8.61
C PHE A 42 -14.70 -12.11 -7.41
N HIS A 43 -14.67 -11.51 -6.22
CA HIS A 43 -15.15 -12.15 -5.00
C HIS A 43 -16.11 -11.26 -4.23
N LYS A 44 -16.97 -11.88 -3.42
CA LYS A 44 -17.79 -11.16 -2.45
C LYS A 44 -16.98 -10.85 -1.20
N TRP A 45 -16.58 -9.60 -1.04
CA TRP A 45 -15.82 -9.12 0.11
C TRP A 45 -16.73 -8.52 1.18
N THR A 46 -16.50 -8.83 2.46
CA THR A 46 -17.37 -8.43 3.59
C THR A 46 -17.61 -6.92 3.71
N ASN A 47 -16.69 -6.08 3.22
CA ASN A 47 -16.74 -4.62 3.37
C ASN A 47 -17.27 -3.89 2.11
N PHE A 48 -17.60 -4.66 1.07
CA PHE A 48 -18.00 -4.16 -0.24
C PHE A 48 -19.37 -4.72 -0.63
N PRO A 49 -20.32 -3.84 -1.04
CA PRO A 49 -21.68 -4.29 -1.35
C PRO A 49 -21.77 -5.05 -2.67
N TYR A 50 -20.75 -5.00 -3.52
CA TYR A 50 -20.65 -5.67 -4.82
C TYR A 50 -19.43 -6.58 -4.90
N TRP A 51 -19.40 -7.42 -5.94
CA TRP A 51 -18.25 -8.28 -6.23
C TRP A 51 -17.14 -7.43 -6.83
N ILE A 52 -15.92 -7.59 -6.34
CA ILE A 52 -14.75 -6.86 -6.82
C ILE A 52 -13.50 -7.74 -6.82
N ALA A 53 -12.50 -7.35 -7.61
CA ALA A 53 -11.20 -8.02 -7.63
C ALA A 53 -10.35 -7.61 -6.42
N ALA A 54 -9.26 -8.34 -6.15
CA ALA A 54 -8.35 -8.01 -5.06
C ALA A 54 -7.63 -6.67 -5.31
N THR A 55 -7.34 -6.34 -6.58
CA THR A 55 -6.82 -5.04 -7.00
C THR A 55 -7.74 -3.89 -6.62
N ASP A 56 -9.05 -4.04 -6.80
CA ASP A 56 -10.05 -3.02 -6.43
C ASP A 56 -10.12 -2.83 -4.92
N VAL A 57 -10.04 -3.91 -4.14
CA VAL A 57 -9.96 -3.84 -2.68
C VAL A 57 -8.77 -2.99 -2.27
N VAL A 58 -7.59 -3.26 -2.83
CA VAL A 58 -6.38 -2.49 -2.56
C VAL A 58 -6.55 -1.03 -2.96
N HIS A 59 -7.05 -0.72 -4.16
CA HIS A 59 -7.30 0.65 -4.60
C HIS A 59 -8.22 1.43 -3.65
N ASN A 60 -9.28 0.80 -3.16
CA ASN A 60 -10.20 1.42 -2.20
C ASN A 60 -9.55 1.68 -0.84
N LEU A 61 -8.59 0.87 -0.40
CA LEU A 61 -7.85 1.14 0.84
C LEU A 61 -6.85 2.27 0.64
N LEU A 62 -6.15 2.29 -0.50
CA LEU A 62 -5.18 3.33 -0.84
C LEU A 62 -5.85 4.70 -1.06
N SER A 63 -7.13 4.74 -1.45
CA SER A 63 -7.87 6.00 -1.58
C SER A 63 -8.23 6.64 -0.24
N LEU A 64 -8.06 5.93 0.88
CA LEU A 64 -8.36 6.47 2.21
C LEU A 64 -7.33 7.51 2.67
N ASP A 65 -6.07 7.38 2.22
CA ASP A 65 -4.98 8.22 2.68
C ASP A 65 -3.88 8.31 1.61
N SER A 66 -3.51 9.54 1.24
CA SER A 66 -2.52 9.79 0.19
C SER A 66 -1.13 9.31 0.59
N GLU A 67 -0.76 9.43 1.87
CA GLU A 67 0.52 8.96 2.38
C GLU A 67 0.61 7.43 2.31
N LEU A 68 -0.46 6.72 2.69
CA LEU A 68 -0.57 5.27 2.52
C LEU A 68 -0.35 4.85 1.06
N LYS A 69 -0.99 5.56 0.13
CA LYS A 69 -0.84 5.31 -1.30
C LYS A 69 0.61 5.44 -1.76
N GLN A 70 1.25 6.55 -1.40
CA GLN A 70 2.63 6.78 -1.79
C GLN A 70 3.59 5.73 -1.20
N ILE A 71 3.40 5.33 0.07
CA ILE A 71 4.25 4.28 0.66
C ILE A 71 4.07 2.95 -0.08
N TYR A 72 2.84 2.59 -0.42
CA TYR A 72 2.55 1.38 -1.16
C TYR A 72 3.22 1.39 -2.55
N GLU A 73 3.19 2.52 -3.25
CA GLU A 73 3.85 2.68 -4.56
C GLU A 73 5.36 2.53 -4.46
N VAL A 74 6.01 3.15 -3.46
CA VAL A 74 7.46 3.00 -3.23
C VAL A 74 7.81 1.56 -2.91
N LEU A 75 7.08 0.90 -2.01
CA LEU A 75 7.34 -0.48 -1.64
C LEU A 75 7.27 -1.42 -2.85
N ASN A 76 6.29 -1.21 -3.74
CA ASN A 76 6.18 -2.02 -4.95
C ASN A 76 7.28 -1.69 -5.95
N HIS A 77 7.61 -0.41 -6.18
CA HIS A 77 8.73 -0.05 -7.05
C HIS A 77 10.07 -0.64 -6.59
N VAL A 78 10.37 -0.57 -5.29
CA VAL A 78 11.58 -1.16 -4.70
C VAL A 78 11.56 -2.68 -4.90
N ARG A 79 10.43 -3.34 -4.64
CA ARG A 79 10.29 -4.78 -4.81
C ARG A 79 10.49 -5.20 -6.27
N THR A 80 9.87 -4.51 -7.22
CA THR A 80 10.02 -4.75 -8.66
C THR A 80 11.47 -4.50 -9.09
N ALA A 81 12.13 -3.43 -8.61
CA ALA A 81 13.53 -3.16 -8.92
C ALA A 81 14.48 -4.27 -8.44
N ILE A 82 14.24 -4.80 -7.22
CA ILE A 82 14.98 -5.93 -6.66
C ILE A 82 14.73 -7.20 -7.48
N GLN A 83 13.47 -7.52 -7.81
CA GLN A 83 13.11 -8.72 -8.56
C GLN A 83 13.71 -8.73 -9.97
N HIS A 84 13.75 -7.58 -10.65
CA HIS A 84 14.29 -7.47 -12.00
C HIS A 84 15.79 -7.14 -12.07
N LYS A 85 16.51 -7.12 -10.93
CA LYS A 85 17.95 -6.76 -10.83
C LYS A 85 18.34 -5.45 -11.53
N GLY A 86 17.37 -4.55 -11.70
CA GLY A 86 17.53 -3.31 -12.46
C GLY A 86 17.89 -2.15 -11.54
N TRP A 87 19.18 -1.97 -11.26
CA TRP A 87 19.68 -0.87 -10.40
C TRP A 87 19.24 0.53 -10.85
N ASN A 88 19.02 0.76 -12.16
CA ASN A 88 18.49 2.04 -12.65
C ASN A 88 17.05 2.33 -12.19
N ASN A 89 16.21 1.30 -12.03
CA ASN A 89 14.82 1.48 -11.56
C ASN A 89 14.76 1.79 -10.06
N TYR A 90 15.75 1.32 -9.29
CA TYR A 90 15.88 1.59 -7.86
C TYR A 90 16.07 3.08 -7.58
N ASN A 91 17.02 3.71 -8.27
CA ASN A 91 17.29 5.13 -8.11
C ASN A 91 16.03 5.95 -8.44
N THR A 92 15.34 5.70 -9.55
CA THR A 92 14.12 6.44 -9.91
C THR A 92 12.99 6.27 -8.89
N ALA A 93 12.88 5.11 -8.25
CA ALA A 93 11.93 4.88 -7.15
C ALA A 93 12.27 5.71 -5.91
N CYS A 94 13.57 5.82 -5.58
CA CYS A 94 14.06 6.70 -4.51
C CYS A 94 13.90 8.19 -4.84
N TRP A 95 14.09 8.63 -6.08
CA TRP A 95 13.88 10.03 -6.47
C TRP A 95 12.39 10.44 -6.42
N LYS A 96 11.45 9.52 -6.73
CA LYS A 96 10.01 9.77 -6.50
C LYS A 96 9.65 9.93 -5.02
N ALA A 97 10.58 9.62 -4.13
CA ALA A 97 10.42 9.68 -2.69
C ALA A 97 10.74 11.07 -2.09
N GLU A 98 11.22 12.03 -2.88
CA GLU A 98 11.68 13.35 -2.40
C GLU A 98 10.60 14.25 -1.75
N GLY A 99 9.34 13.80 -1.68
CA GLY A 99 8.26 14.48 -0.95
C GLY A 99 7.91 13.89 0.42
N PHE A 100 8.66 12.89 0.91
CA PHE A 100 8.31 12.20 2.14
C PHE A 100 8.81 12.87 3.42
N SER A 101 8.20 12.50 4.55
CA SER A 101 8.71 12.89 5.87
C SER A 101 10.12 12.35 6.10
N GLU A 102 10.88 13.03 6.94
CA GLU A 102 12.28 12.72 7.28
C GLU A 102 12.48 11.25 7.75
N GLU A 103 11.47 10.67 8.40
CA GLU A 103 11.47 9.26 8.84
C GLU A 103 11.37 8.24 7.69
N MET A 104 10.80 8.64 6.56
CA MET A 104 10.58 7.75 5.41
C MET A 104 11.83 7.70 4.53
N ASN A 105 12.48 8.85 4.32
CA ASN A 105 13.76 8.92 3.61
C ASN A 105 14.83 8.06 4.30
N SER A 106 14.95 8.16 5.62
CA SER A 106 15.91 7.34 6.40
C SER A 106 15.64 5.83 6.32
N THR A 107 14.39 5.39 6.13
CA THR A 107 14.07 3.96 5.99
C THR A 107 14.37 3.45 4.58
N ILE A 108 14.19 4.28 3.56
CA ILE A 108 14.52 3.94 2.17
C ILE A 108 16.03 3.87 1.97
N GLU A 109 16.81 4.76 2.61
CA GLU A 109 18.27 4.75 2.57
C GLU A 109 18.92 3.54 3.29
N MET A 110 18.19 2.89 4.20
CA MET A 110 18.67 1.70 4.93
C MET A 110 18.38 0.37 4.22
N LEU A 111 17.66 0.37 3.10
CA LEU A 111 17.38 -0.81 2.26
C LEU A 111 18.46 -1.01 1.19
#